data_AF-A0A930YZ59-F1
#
_entry.id   AF-A0A930YZ59-F1
#
_cell.length_a   1.000
_cell.length_b   1.000
_cell.length_c   1.000
_cell.angle_alpha   90.00
_cell.angle_beta   90.00
_cell.angle_gamma   90.00
#
_symmetry.space_group_name_H-M   'P 1'
#
loop_
_entity.id
_entity.type
_entity.pdbx_description
1 polymer ?
#
loop_
_entity_poly.entity_id
_entity_poly.type
_entity_poly.pdbx_seq_one_letter_code
_entity_poly.pdbx_strand_id
1 'polypeptide(L)'
;MSPATGIGYGHRHAWRSAGCYGRPARIGLHRRPLAEGRVTNGPLSQMEAARLIGCSRDTIVRARRSGRFPNARLDNGRWTIPADDLVVAGLYRPPEHTGGASPAPPSAIPVESAEPAPVELARSEARIAGLEEVVARQDDELRFLRLTIQTLAKRGVA
;
A
#
# COMPACT_ATOMS: atom_id res chain seq x y z
N MET A 1 51.52 -35.18 11.88
CA MET A 1 51.46 -34.39 10.63
C MET A 1 50.00 -34.21 10.26
N SER A 2 49.48 -33.00 10.45
CA SER A 2 48.15 -32.56 10.00
C SER A 2 48.28 -31.10 9.60
N PRO A 3 47.76 -30.68 8.44
CA PRO A 3 47.41 -29.29 8.24
C PRO A 3 45.89 -29.09 8.26
N ALA A 4 45.53 -28.01 8.95
CA ALA A 4 44.19 -27.51 9.23
C ALA A 4 43.51 -26.92 7.98
N THR A 5 42.19 -27.08 7.95
CA THR A 5 41.26 -26.42 7.03
C THR A 5 41.03 -24.97 7.49
N GLY A 6 41.41 -24.00 6.66
CA GLY A 6 41.08 -22.58 6.86
C GLY A 6 40.10 -22.11 5.78
N ILE A 7 38.82 -21.94 6.13
CA ILE A 7 37.80 -21.31 5.28
C ILE A 7 37.83 -19.81 5.57
N GLY A 8 38.41 -19.04 4.66
CA GLY A 8 38.41 -17.58 4.70
C GLY A 8 37.06 -17.01 4.25
N TYR A 9 36.33 -16.40 5.18
CA TYR A 9 35.25 -15.48 4.87
C TYR A 9 35.83 -14.08 4.66
N GLY A 10 35.61 -13.50 3.48
CA GLY A 10 35.87 -12.08 3.32
C GLY A 10 35.70 -11.63 1.88
N HIS A 11 34.54 -11.09 1.53
CA HIS A 11 34.43 -9.99 0.58
C HIS A 11 33.11 -9.24 0.81
N ARG A 12 33.13 -8.31 1.77
CA ARG A 12 32.20 -7.17 1.79
C ARG A 12 32.66 -6.20 0.71
N HIS A 13 32.00 -6.21 -0.44
CA HIS A 13 32.22 -5.19 -1.46
C HIS A 13 31.57 -3.87 -1.02
N ALA A 14 32.45 -2.92 -0.69
CA ALA A 14 32.15 -1.51 -0.58
C ALA A 14 31.57 -0.99 -1.90
N TRP A 15 30.33 -0.52 -1.88
CA TRP A 15 29.78 0.27 -2.98
C TRP A 15 30.05 1.74 -2.68
N ARG A 16 31.20 2.21 -3.19
CA ARG A 16 31.53 3.64 -3.28
C ARG A 16 30.56 4.32 -4.24
N SER A 17 30.06 5.47 -3.80
CA SER A 17 29.49 6.52 -4.61
C SER A 17 30.37 6.82 -5.84
N ALA A 18 29.80 6.68 -7.02
CA ALA A 18 30.30 7.30 -8.23
C ALA A 18 29.13 8.02 -8.89
N GLY A 19 29.31 9.33 -9.07
CA GLY A 19 28.29 10.24 -9.57
C GLY A 19 27.82 9.89 -10.97
N CYS A 20 26.52 10.09 -11.19
CA CYS A 20 25.95 10.22 -12.51
C CYS A 20 25.49 11.67 -12.69
N TYR A 21 26.43 12.54 -13.02
CA TYR A 21 26.09 13.82 -13.67
C TYR A 21 25.93 13.55 -15.18
N GLY A 22 24.88 14.13 -15.78
CA GLY A 22 24.94 14.57 -17.17
C GLY A 22 24.27 13.70 -18.23
N ARG A 23 22.94 13.65 -18.25
CA ARG A 23 22.18 13.80 -19.51
C ARG A 23 20.87 14.52 -19.22
N PRO A 24 20.69 15.79 -19.65
CA PRO A 24 19.38 16.42 -19.64
C PRO A 24 18.59 15.78 -20.78
N ALA A 25 17.89 14.69 -20.48
CA ALA A 25 16.86 14.21 -21.37
C ALA A 25 15.75 15.27 -21.37
N ARG A 26 15.70 16.08 -22.45
CA ARG A 26 14.51 16.82 -22.84
C ARG A 26 13.42 15.80 -23.17
N ILE A 27 12.82 15.23 -22.14
CA ILE A 27 11.58 14.48 -22.26
C ILE A 27 10.51 15.53 -22.10
N GLY A 28 9.87 15.89 -23.22
CA GLY A 28 8.64 16.65 -23.19
C GLY A 28 7.72 15.98 -22.16
N LEU A 29 7.50 16.67 -21.05
CA LEU A 29 6.53 16.30 -20.04
C LEU A 29 5.15 16.44 -20.68
N HIS A 30 4.78 15.46 -21.50
CA HIS A 30 3.39 15.06 -21.58
C HIS A 30 3.05 14.51 -20.19
N ARG A 31 2.80 15.45 -19.26
CA ARG A 31 1.99 15.21 -18.07
C ARG A 31 0.62 14.77 -18.60
N ARG A 32 0.51 13.49 -18.94
CA ARG A 32 -0.79 12.86 -19.01
C ARG A 32 -1.38 13.01 -17.61
N PRO A 33 -2.62 13.51 -17.49
CA PRO A 33 -3.27 13.65 -16.21
C PRO A 33 -3.24 12.30 -15.50
N LEU A 34 -2.83 12.36 -14.23
CA LEU A 34 -2.64 11.26 -13.32
C LEU A 34 -3.98 10.51 -13.22
N ALA A 35 -4.02 9.27 -13.70
CA ALA A 35 -5.13 8.38 -13.38
C ALA A 35 -5.10 8.20 -11.86
N GLU A 36 -6.12 8.73 -11.21
CA GLU A 36 -6.37 8.71 -9.78
C GLU A 36 -6.15 7.31 -9.20
N GLY A 37 -5.19 7.21 -8.28
CA GLY A 37 -5.49 6.82 -6.91
C GLY A 37 -6.14 5.47 -6.63
N ARG A 38 -6.21 4.52 -7.57
CA ARG A 38 -6.44 3.12 -7.19
C ARG A 38 -5.15 2.58 -6.57
N VAL A 39 -5.06 2.69 -5.24
CA VAL A 39 -4.22 1.81 -4.43
C VAL A 39 -4.74 0.41 -4.69
N THR A 40 -4.17 -0.26 -5.69
CA THR A 40 -4.51 -1.65 -5.95
C THR A 40 -3.87 -2.45 -4.84
N ASN A 41 -4.67 -3.07 -3.98
CA ASN A 41 -4.23 -4.06 -2.98
C ASN A 41 -3.64 -5.34 -3.62
N GLY A 42 -3.28 -5.29 -4.91
CA GLY A 42 -2.81 -6.41 -5.71
C GLY A 42 -1.37 -6.22 -6.17
N PRO A 43 -0.71 -7.32 -6.58
CA PRO A 43 0.67 -7.27 -7.05
C PRO A 43 0.76 -6.52 -8.38
N LEU A 44 1.66 -5.54 -8.46
CA LEU A 44 1.83 -4.63 -9.59
C LEU A 44 2.81 -5.19 -10.60
N SER A 45 2.54 -5.02 -11.91
CA SER A 45 3.58 -5.26 -12.90
C SER A 45 4.71 -4.23 -12.79
N GLN A 46 5.89 -4.55 -13.32
CA GLN A 46 7.04 -3.63 -13.31
C GLN A 46 6.73 -2.26 -13.96
N MET A 47 5.86 -2.24 -14.96
CA MET A 47 5.49 -1.00 -15.65
C MET A 47 4.50 -0.19 -14.83
N GLU A 48 3.59 -0.84 -14.11
CA GLU A 48 2.66 -0.17 -13.19
C GLU A 48 3.42 0.38 -11.98
N ALA A 49 4.32 -0.38 -11.38
CA ALA A 49 5.19 0.09 -10.30
C ALA A 49 6.02 1.31 -10.72
N ALA A 50 6.59 1.28 -11.93
CA ALA A 50 7.35 2.40 -12.48
C ALA A 50 6.49 3.67 -12.64
N ARG A 51 5.26 3.52 -13.16
CA ARG A 51 4.30 4.62 -13.31
C ARG A 51 3.86 5.17 -11.96
N LEU A 52 3.59 4.30 -11.00
CA LEU A 52 3.11 4.66 -9.67
C LEU A 52 4.16 5.45 -8.86
N ILE A 53 5.44 5.13 -9.03
CA ILE A 53 6.56 5.84 -8.37
C ILE A 53 7.04 7.06 -9.19
N GLY A 54 6.69 7.14 -10.48
CA GLY A 54 7.20 8.18 -11.39
C GLY A 54 8.65 7.96 -11.81
N CYS A 55 9.10 6.70 -11.90
CA CYS A 55 10.46 6.34 -12.33
C CYS A 55 10.46 5.50 -13.62
N SER A 56 11.65 5.24 -14.19
CA SER A 56 11.77 4.39 -15.36
C SER A 56 11.62 2.90 -15.02
N ARG A 57 11.15 2.11 -15.98
CA ARG A 57 11.06 0.63 -15.84
C ARG A 57 12.42 0.01 -15.48
N ASP A 58 13.50 0.52 -16.04
CA ASP A 58 14.86 0.00 -15.78
C ASP A 58 15.28 0.19 -14.32
N THR A 59 14.84 1.25 -13.67
CA THR A 59 15.05 1.45 -12.23
C THR A 59 14.40 0.35 -11.41
N ILE A 60 13.15 -0.02 -11.74
CA ILE A 60 12.44 -1.13 -11.09
C ILE A 60 13.14 -2.47 -11.37
N VAL A 61 13.59 -2.71 -12.61
CA VAL A 61 14.34 -3.94 -12.97
C VAL A 61 15.65 -4.02 -12.20
N ARG A 62 16.39 -2.92 -12.05
CA ARG A 62 17.63 -2.86 -11.30
C ARG A 62 17.39 -3.12 -9.81
N ALA A 63 16.40 -2.47 -9.21
CA ALA A 63 16.03 -2.66 -7.79
C ALA A 63 15.63 -4.12 -7.50
N ARG A 64 14.88 -4.76 -8.40
CA ARG A 64 14.56 -6.19 -8.32
C ARG A 64 15.83 -7.05 -8.38
N ARG A 65 16.72 -6.81 -9.38
CA ARG A 65 17.97 -7.58 -9.54
C ARG A 65 18.90 -7.45 -8.33
N SER A 66 18.85 -6.32 -7.61
CA SER A 66 19.60 -6.12 -6.37
C SER A 66 18.92 -6.72 -5.13
N GLY A 67 17.77 -7.41 -5.27
CA GLY A 67 17.07 -8.05 -4.16
C GLY A 67 16.28 -7.09 -3.25
N ARG A 68 15.96 -5.87 -3.71
CA ARG A 68 15.18 -4.90 -2.90
C ARG A 68 13.69 -5.25 -2.78
N PHE A 69 13.23 -6.22 -3.57
CA PHE A 69 11.84 -6.70 -3.58
C PHE A 69 11.81 -8.18 -3.23
N PRO A 70 11.81 -8.53 -1.93
CA PRO A 70 11.89 -9.91 -1.46
C PRO A 70 10.69 -10.77 -1.89
N ASN A 71 9.53 -10.15 -2.10
CA ASN A 71 8.28 -10.82 -2.46
C ASN A 71 7.92 -10.66 -3.94
N ALA A 72 8.85 -10.16 -4.78
CA ALA A 72 8.65 -10.11 -6.22
C ALA A 72 8.61 -11.53 -6.81
N ARG A 73 7.62 -11.80 -7.65
CA ARG A 73 7.42 -13.12 -8.27
C ARG A 73 7.21 -13.03 -9.78
N LEU A 74 7.50 -14.11 -10.49
CA LEU A 74 7.21 -14.25 -11.90
C LEU A 74 5.82 -14.89 -12.05
N ASP A 75 4.89 -14.18 -12.68
CA ASP A 75 3.52 -14.63 -12.93
C ASP A 75 3.22 -14.50 -14.43
N ASN A 76 2.83 -15.60 -15.08
CA ASN A 76 2.55 -15.65 -16.53
C ASN A 76 3.67 -15.03 -17.40
N GLY A 77 4.94 -15.29 -17.06
CA GLY A 77 6.09 -14.72 -17.77
C GLY A 77 6.34 -13.22 -17.52
N ARG A 78 5.59 -12.58 -16.62
CA ARG A 78 5.73 -11.18 -16.24
C ARG A 78 6.07 -11.06 -14.76
N TRP A 79 7.03 -10.20 -14.44
CA TRP A 79 7.36 -9.93 -13.04
C TRP A 79 6.30 -9.05 -12.39
N THR A 80 5.79 -9.53 -11.26
CA THR A 80 4.87 -8.80 -10.39
C THR A 80 5.56 -8.49 -9.06
N ILE A 81 5.31 -7.29 -8.55
CA ILE A 81 5.95 -6.70 -7.37
C ILE A 81 4.83 -6.23 -6.45
N PRO A 82 4.76 -6.74 -5.21
CA PRO A 82 3.80 -6.23 -4.22
C PRO A 82 4.01 -4.75 -3.92
N ALA A 83 2.93 -4.03 -3.63
CA ALA A 83 3.03 -2.61 -3.24
C ALA A 83 3.87 -2.44 -1.96
N ASP A 84 3.75 -3.36 -1.00
CA ASP A 84 4.52 -3.36 0.25
C ASP A 84 6.03 -3.37 0.02
N ASP A 85 6.50 -4.14 -0.95
CA ASP A 85 7.91 -4.19 -1.32
C ASP A 85 8.41 -2.83 -1.86
N LEU A 86 7.54 -2.06 -2.52
CA LEU A 86 7.88 -0.70 -2.96
C LEU A 86 8.01 0.26 -1.78
N VAL A 87 7.20 0.07 -0.73
CA VAL A 87 7.27 0.84 0.52
C VAL A 87 8.51 0.49 1.32
N VAL A 88 8.79 -0.81 1.51
CA VAL A 88 9.99 -1.32 2.20
C VAL A 88 11.26 -0.87 1.46
N ALA A 89 11.24 -0.86 0.14
CA ALA A 89 12.36 -0.34 -0.65
C ALA A 89 12.52 1.19 -0.55
N GLY A 90 11.60 1.91 0.10
CA GLY A 90 11.59 3.38 0.19
C GLY A 90 11.37 4.07 -1.16
N LEU A 91 10.81 3.35 -2.14
CA LEU A 91 10.52 3.89 -3.47
C LEU A 91 9.11 4.45 -3.56
N TYR A 92 8.20 3.96 -2.73
CA TYR A 92 6.83 4.42 -2.66
C TYR A 92 6.47 4.81 -1.24
N ARG A 93 5.82 5.97 -1.09
CA ARG A 93 5.13 6.34 0.13
C ARG A 93 3.66 6.44 -0.27
N PRO A 94 2.79 5.52 0.20
CA PRO A 94 1.38 5.66 -0.06
C PRO A 94 0.91 6.98 0.57
N PRO A 95 -0.09 7.64 -0.02
CA PRO A 95 -0.72 8.81 0.58
C PRO A 95 -1.56 8.37 1.78
N GLU A 96 -0.92 7.84 2.81
CA GLU A 96 -1.49 7.61 4.12
C GLU A 96 -1.53 8.99 4.81
N HIS A 97 -2.70 9.61 4.88
CA HIS A 97 -3.06 10.60 5.91
C HIS A 97 -1.98 11.65 6.23
N THR A 98 -1.46 12.36 5.22
CA THR A 98 -0.67 13.58 5.47
C THR A 98 -1.61 14.73 5.84
N GLY A 99 -2.17 14.65 7.05
CA GLY A 99 -2.13 15.81 7.92
C GLY A 99 -0.70 15.91 8.44
N GLY A 100 0.07 16.87 7.92
CA GLY A 100 1.30 17.33 8.60
C GLY A 100 2.63 16.94 7.95
N ALA A 101 3.37 18.00 7.63
CA ALA A 101 4.84 18.11 7.62
C ALA A 101 5.61 17.59 6.39
N SER A 102 5.50 18.37 5.30
CA SER A 102 6.68 18.75 4.53
C SER A 102 7.18 20.11 5.06
N PRO A 103 8.45 20.29 5.45
CA PRO A 103 8.96 21.59 5.89
C PRO A 103 9.27 22.45 4.66
N ALA A 104 8.27 23.20 4.20
CA ALA A 104 8.43 24.33 3.30
C ALA A 104 7.84 25.59 3.99
N PRO A 105 8.41 26.79 3.75
CA PRO A 105 8.38 27.93 4.68
C PRO A 105 6.97 28.53 4.89
N PRO A 106 6.76 29.26 6.01
CA PRO A 106 5.44 29.54 6.56
C PRO A 106 4.67 30.56 5.72
N SER A 107 3.78 30.06 4.85
CA SER A 107 2.65 30.84 4.33
C SER A 107 1.40 30.44 5.09
N ALA A 108 0.96 31.38 5.93
CA ALA A 108 -0.31 31.46 6.65
C ALA A 108 -1.39 30.45 6.22
N ILE A 109 -1.63 29.44 7.07
CA ILE A 109 -2.86 28.64 7.03
C ILE A 109 -3.92 29.37 7.88
N PRO A 110 -5.12 29.65 7.35
CA PRO A 110 -6.27 30.02 8.16
C PRO A 110 -6.58 28.91 9.18
N VAL A 111 -6.70 29.28 10.45
CA VAL A 111 -7.04 28.38 11.56
C VAL A 111 -8.45 27.81 11.31
N GLU A 112 -8.52 26.69 10.63
CA GLU A 112 -9.71 25.86 10.55
C GLU A 112 -9.81 25.12 11.89
N SER A 113 -10.85 25.45 12.65
CA SER A 113 -11.11 24.99 14.02
C SER A 113 -10.80 23.51 14.20
N ALA A 114 -9.73 23.22 14.94
CA ALA A 114 -9.57 21.95 15.61
C ALA A 114 -10.71 21.83 16.63
N GLU A 115 -11.78 21.13 16.26
CA GLU A 115 -12.77 20.66 17.23
C GLU A 115 -12.01 19.93 18.36
N PRO A 116 -12.33 20.18 19.63
CA PRO A 116 -11.58 19.57 20.71
C PRO A 116 -11.71 18.05 20.58
N ALA A 117 -10.57 17.35 20.55
CA ALA A 117 -10.46 15.89 20.48
C ALA A 117 -11.55 15.09 21.25
N PRO A 118 -12.01 15.47 22.46
CA PRO A 118 -13.12 14.77 23.12
C PRO A 118 -14.46 14.79 22.35
N VAL A 119 -14.75 15.85 21.60
CA VAL A 119 -16.00 15.97 20.84
C VAL A 119 -15.98 15.05 19.62
N GLU A 120 -14.83 14.92 18.96
CA GLU A 120 -14.67 13.97 17.85
C GLU A 120 -14.78 12.52 18.33
N LEU A 121 -14.20 12.20 19.49
CA LEU A 121 -14.34 10.89 20.12
C LEU A 121 -15.81 10.58 20.40
N ALA A 122 -16.53 11.50 21.07
CA ALA A 122 -17.95 11.33 21.38
C ALA A 122 -18.82 11.14 20.12
N ARG A 123 -18.56 11.90 19.04
CA ARG A 123 -19.26 11.72 17.76
C ARG A 123 -18.98 10.35 17.14
N SER A 124 -17.75 9.87 17.26
CA SER A 124 -17.33 8.58 16.71
C SER A 124 -17.99 7.43 17.47
N GLU A 125 -17.99 7.50 18.81
CA GLU A 125 -18.68 6.54 19.67
C GLU A 125 -20.19 6.50 19.41
N ALA A 126 -20.83 7.66 19.25
CA ALA A 126 -22.26 7.74 18.91
C ALA A 126 -22.56 7.11 17.55
N ARG A 127 -21.67 7.29 16.55
CA ARG A 127 -21.82 6.66 15.24
C ARG A 127 -21.68 5.14 15.32
N ILE A 128 -20.73 4.64 16.12
CA ILE A 128 -20.53 3.19 16.32
C ILE A 128 -21.78 2.58 16.98
N ALA A 129 -22.26 3.17 18.09
CA ALA A 129 -23.45 2.68 18.78
C ALA A 129 -24.68 2.63 17.86
N GLY A 130 -24.87 3.64 17.01
CA GLY A 130 -25.97 3.65 16.03
C GLY A 130 -25.83 2.55 14.96
N LEU A 131 -24.61 2.27 14.50
CA LEU A 131 -24.36 1.18 13.54
C LEU A 131 -24.59 -0.20 14.16
N GLU A 132 -24.19 -0.39 15.41
CA GLU A 132 -24.43 -1.63 16.16
C GLU A 132 -25.94 -1.93 16.31
N GLU A 133 -26.76 -0.90 16.55
CA GLU A 133 -28.22 -1.06 16.61
C GLU A 133 -28.81 -1.51 15.26
N VAL A 134 -28.33 -0.93 14.15
CA VAL A 134 -28.76 -1.30 12.80
C VAL A 134 -28.40 -2.76 12.49
N VAL A 135 -27.19 -3.19 12.84
CA VAL A 135 -26.75 -4.57 12.64
C VAL A 135 -27.60 -5.53 13.47
N ALA A 136 -27.86 -5.21 14.75
CA ALA A 136 -28.71 -6.03 15.61
C ALA A 136 -30.12 -6.20 15.03
N ARG A 137 -30.72 -5.15 14.47
CA ARG A 137 -32.03 -5.22 13.80
C ARG A 137 -32.00 -6.14 12.58
N GLN A 138 -30.95 -6.04 11.76
CA GLN A 138 -30.80 -6.90 10.58
C GLN A 138 -30.64 -8.38 10.95
N ASP A 139 -29.87 -8.68 12.00
CA ASP A 139 -29.69 -10.05 12.48
C ASP A 139 -31.01 -10.64 13.01
N ASP A 140 -31.81 -9.83 13.69
CA ASP A 140 -33.15 -10.22 14.14
C ASP A 140 -34.09 -10.54 12.97
N GLU A 141 -34.09 -9.71 11.93
CA GLU A 141 -34.84 -9.94 10.69
C GLU A 141 -34.39 -11.22 9.97
N LEU A 142 -33.08 -11.42 9.80
CA LEU A 142 -32.53 -12.62 9.17
C LEU A 142 -32.87 -13.88 9.96
N ARG A 143 -32.83 -13.81 11.29
CA ARG A 143 -33.24 -14.92 12.17
C ARG A 143 -34.72 -15.24 11.99
N PHE A 144 -35.57 -14.21 11.93
CA PHE A 144 -37.00 -14.39 11.69
C PHE A 144 -37.29 -15.04 10.33
N LEU A 145 -36.63 -14.58 9.26
CA LEU A 145 -36.76 -15.16 7.92
C LEU A 145 -36.33 -16.63 7.88
N ARG A 146 -35.19 -16.97 8.52
CA ARG A 146 -34.71 -18.36 8.62
C ARG A 146 -35.72 -19.26 9.33
N LEU A 147 -36.30 -18.80 10.44
CA LEU A 147 -37.34 -19.55 11.17
C LEU A 147 -38.60 -19.74 10.31
N THR A 148 -39.03 -18.70 9.60
CA THR A 148 -40.19 -18.75 8.70
C THR A 148 -39.98 -19.79 7.58
N ILE A 149 -38.81 -19.77 6.93
CA ILE A 149 -38.48 -20.75 5.89
C ILE A 149 -38.47 -22.17 6.47
N GLN A 150 -37.87 -22.39 7.64
CA GLN A 150 -37.84 -23.71 8.29
C GLN A 150 -39.25 -24.23 8.63
N THR A 151 -40.14 -23.36 9.12
CA THR A 151 -41.52 -23.74 9.44
C THR A 151 -42.33 -24.08 8.19
N LEU A 152 -42.15 -23.35 7.08
CA LEU A 152 -42.78 -23.66 5.79
C LEU A 152 -42.23 -24.97 5.21
N ALA A 153 -40.92 -25.17 5.23
CA ALA A 153 -40.28 -26.40 4.76
C ALA A 153 -40.78 -27.63 5.54
N LYS A 154 -40.97 -27.52 6.86
CA LYS A 154 -41.52 -28.59 7.69
C LYS A 154 -42.98 -28.93 7.36
N ARG A 155 -43.76 -27.96 6.87
CA ARG A 155 -45.19 -28.15 6.52
C ARG A 155 -45.41 -28.67 5.10
N GLY A 156 -44.52 -28.36 4.17
CA GLY A 156 -44.62 -28.80 2.76
C GLY A 156 -44.12 -30.23 2.48
N VAL A 157 -43.63 -30.94 3.49
CA VAL A 157 -43.15 -32.34 3.38
C VAL A 157 -44.22 -33.35 3.86
N ALA A 158 -45.48 -32.90 4.00
CA ALA A 158 -46.63 -33.75 4.33
C ALA A 158 -47.46 -34.07 3.09
#